data_AF-A0A2G9YC28-F1
#
_entry.id   AF-A0A2G9YC28-F1
#
_cell.length_a   1.000
_cell.length_b   1.000
_cell.length_c   1.000
_cell.angle_alpha   90.00
_cell.angle_beta   90.00
_cell.angle_gamma   90.00
#
_symmetry.space_group_name_H-M   'P 1'
#
loop_
_entity.id
_entity.type
_entity.pdbx_description
1 polymer ?
#
loop_
_entity_poly.entity_id
_entity_poly.type
_entity_poly.pdbx_seq_one_letter_code
_entity_poly.pdbx_strand_id
1 'polypeptide(L)' 'AVIEETGRYGLANPDKLSSRAYERGSNQLGTLGSGNHFIEIQEVKRIFDPE' A
#
# COMPACT_ATOMS: atom_id res chain seq x y z
N ALA A 1 13.53 -6.48 2.12
CA ALA A 1 12.06 -6.61 1.95
C ALA A 1 11.81 -7.14 0.54
N VAL A 2 10.87 -8.06 0.37
CA VAL A 2 10.44 -8.53 -0.95
C VAL A 2 9.17 -7.75 -1.28
N ILE A 3 9.31 -6.71 -2.10
CA ILE A 3 8.24 -5.78 -2.47
C ILE A 3 8.30 -5.63 -3.98
N GLU A 4 7.15 -5.75 -4.63
CA GLU A 4 6.98 -5.46 -6.05
C GLU A 4 7.58 -4.08 -6.41
N GLU A 5 8.24 -3.98 -7.57
CA GLU A 5 8.95 -2.76 -8.03
C GLU A 5 9.94 -2.19 -6.99
N THR A 6 10.48 -3.00 -6.08
CA THR A 6 11.33 -2.56 -4.96
C THR A 6 10.68 -1.50 -4.05
N GLY A 7 9.35 -1.38 -4.08
CA GLY A 7 8.60 -0.36 -3.34
C GLY A 7 8.65 1.05 -3.96
N ARG A 8 9.04 1.18 -5.24
CA ARG A 8 9.10 2.48 -5.94
C ARG A 8 8.76 2.34 -7.41
N TYR A 9 7.71 3.04 -7.84
CA TYR A 9 7.40 3.16 -9.26
C TYR A 9 8.28 4.20 -9.95
N GLY A 10 9.01 3.81 -11.00
CA GLY A 10 10.01 4.65 -11.66
C GLY A 10 9.47 5.90 -12.35
N LEU A 11 8.19 5.90 -12.76
CA LEU A 11 7.55 7.01 -13.48
C LEU A 11 6.87 8.05 -12.56
N ALA A 12 6.92 7.86 -11.23
CA ALA A 12 6.28 8.77 -10.30
C ALA A 12 6.94 10.17 -10.33
N ASN A 13 6.13 11.23 -10.46
CA ASN A 13 6.57 12.63 -10.45
C ASN A 13 5.74 13.48 -9.47
N PRO A 14 6.32 13.97 -8.36
CA PRO A 14 5.64 14.83 -7.39
C PRO A 14 5.11 16.15 -7.95
N ASP A 15 5.74 16.72 -8.98
CA ASP A 15 5.30 17.99 -9.60
C ASP A 15 3.95 17.88 -10.32
N LYS A 16 3.46 16.65 -10.52
CA LYS A 16 2.13 16.38 -11.10
C LYS A 16 1.03 16.26 -10.05
N LEU A 17 1.35 16.27 -8.75
CA LEU A 17 0.35 16.27 -7.67
C LEU A 17 -0.22 17.67 -7.45
N SER A 18 -1.53 17.76 -7.20
CA SER A 18 -2.13 19.01 -6.72
C SER A 18 -1.81 19.22 -5.24
N SER A 19 -1.72 20.49 -4.81
CA SER A 19 -1.53 20.83 -3.39
C SER A 19 -2.60 20.22 -2.50
N ARG A 20 -3.87 20.24 -2.96
CA ARG A 20 -4.99 19.62 -2.22
C ARG A 20 -4.81 18.12 -2.01
N ALA A 21 -4.30 17.40 -3.01
CA ALA A 21 -4.07 15.96 -2.89
C ALA A 21 -2.93 15.67 -1.90
N TYR A 22 -1.84 16.45 -1.97
CA TYR A 22 -0.70 16.32 -1.06
C TYR A 22 -1.11 16.60 0.39
N GLU A 23 -1.76 17.74 0.65
CA GLU A 23 -2.22 18.13 1.99
C GLU A 23 -3.17 17.09 2.59
N ARG A 24 -4.14 16.60 1.81
CA ARG A 24 -5.11 15.60 2.27
C ARG A 24 -4.45 14.27 2.66
N GLY A 25 -3.42 13.85 1.91
CA GLY A 25 -2.76 12.56 2.12
C GLY A 25 -1.63 12.57 3.15
N SER A 26 -0.92 13.69 3.30
CA SER A 26 0.31 13.79 4.10
C SER A 26 0.15 13.29 5.54
N ASN A 27 -0.93 13.71 6.22
CA ASN A 27 -1.21 13.34 7.61
C ASN A 27 -1.86 11.96 7.77
N GLN A 28 -2.04 11.20 6.69
CA GLN A 28 -2.65 9.86 6.72
C GLN A 28 -1.62 8.74 6.45
N LEU A 29 -0.35 9.09 6.26
CA LEU A 29 0.70 8.08 6.05
C LEU A 29 0.80 7.16 7.27
N GLY A 30 0.71 5.86 7.04
CA GLY A 30 0.76 4.84 8.10
C GLY A 30 -0.59 4.53 8.76
N THR A 31 -1.72 5.02 8.21
CA THR A 31 -3.06 4.61 8.64
C THR A 31 -3.68 3.63 7.62
N LEU A 32 -4.61 2.78 8.06
CA LEU A 32 -5.35 1.90 7.15
C LEU A 32 -6.43 2.64 6.35
N GLY A 33 -7.08 3.62 6.99
CA GLY A 33 -8.28 4.24 6.45
C GLY A 33 -9.54 3.41 6.69
N SER A 34 -10.62 3.76 5.99
CA SER A 34 -11.95 3.14 6.14
C SER A 34 -12.31 2.26 4.93
N GLY A 35 -13.50 1.67 4.95
CA GLY A 35 -13.95 0.76 3.90
C GLY A 35 -13.43 -0.65 4.16
N ASN A 36 -12.91 -1.32 3.14
CA ASN A 36 -12.46 -2.70 3.23
C ASN A 36 -10.95 -2.81 3.57
N HIS A 37 -10.38 -1.81 4.23
CA HIS A 37 -8.97 -1.79 4.62
C HIS A 37 -8.83 -2.34 6.04
N PHE A 38 -8.13 -3.45 6.22
CA PHE A 38 -7.92 -4.09 7.52
C PHE A 38 -6.54 -4.76 7.60
N ILE A 39 -6.10 -5.03 8.82
CA ILE A 39 -4.96 -5.92 9.11
C ILE A 39 -5.54 -7.13 9.81
N GLU A 40 -5.17 -8.31 9.36
CA GLU A 40 -5.60 -9.57 9.95
C GLU A 40 -4.39 -10.44 10.28
N ILE A 41 -4.52 -11.20 11.36
CA ILE A 41 -3.61 -12.29 11.68
C ILE A 41 -4.30 -13.56 11.17
N GLN A 42 -3.60 -14.33 10.34
CA GLN A 42 -4.16 -15.50 9.66
C GLN A 42 -3.28 -16.73 9.84
N GLU A 43 -3.87 -17.89 9.53
CA GLU A 43 -3.19 -19.19 9.49
C GLU A 43 -3.32 -19.84 8.10
N VAL A 44 -2.29 -20.58 7.69
CA VAL A 44 -2.34 -21.37 6.45
C VAL A 44 -3.14 -22.65 6.73
N LYS A 45 -4.38 -22.71 6.25
CA LYS A 45 -5.26 -23.87 6.49
C LYS A 45 -5.05 -25.02 5.51
N ARG A 46 -4.74 -24.72 4.24
CA ARG A 46 -4.59 -25.70 3.15
C ARG A 46 -3.58 -25.20 2.12
N ILE A 47 -2.75 -26.11 1.61
CA ILE A 47 -1.84 -25.87 0.48
C ILE A 47 -2.39 -26.64 -0.71
N PHE A 48 -2.68 -25.96 -1.81
CA PHE A 48 -3.22 -26.56 -3.03
C PHE A 48 -2.12 -26.92 -4.04
N ASP A 49 -1.04 -26.15 -4.05
CA ASP A 49 0.15 -26.35 -4.87
C ASP A 49 1.38 -26.27 -3.97
N PRO A 50 2.12 -27.37 -3.77
CA PRO A 50 3.23 -27.44 -2.82
C PRO A 50 4.60 -27.09 -3.41
N GLU A 51 4.72 -26.87 -4.72
CA GLU A 51 5.97 -26.48 -5.38
C GLU A 51 6.28 -24.98 -5.29
#